data_AF-A0A2E0BRW7-F1
#
_entry.id   AF-A0A2E0BRW7-F1
#
_cell.length_a   1.000
_cell.length_b   1.000
_cell.length_c   1.000
_cell.angle_alpha   90.00
_cell.angle_beta   90.00
_cell.angle_gamma   90.00
#
_symmetry.space_group_name_H-M   'P 1'
#
loop_
_entity.id
_entity.type
_entity.pdbx_description
1 polymer ?
#
loop_
_entity_poly.entity_id
_entity_poly.type
_entity_poly.pdbx_seq_one_letter_code
_entity_poly.pdbx_strand_id
1 'polypeptide(L)'
;MAVKRKKKSLDSINQTHAKVEKKFEPTTLDQIWGDDGASEYGTLDYQSYQEKIFDMNMSDLQAHASRVGIVPIDNRNMLTDRLLREFSKHVSSFRKPVEDLGEQQNIPKKIKDILAEGR
;
A
#
# COMPACT_ATOMS: atom_id res chain seq x y z
N MET A 1 6.50 32.72 -46.12
CA MET A 1 6.95 31.32 -45.87
C MET A 1 6.71 31.00 -44.41
N ALA A 2 5.87 30.01 -44.09
CA ALA A 2 5.50 29.69 -42.70
C ALA A 2 6.51 28.70 -42.07
N VAL A 3 7.09 29.08 -40.94
CA VAL A 3 8.06 28.25 -40.19
C VAL A 3 7.31 27.14 -39.44
N LYS A 4 7.47 25.89 -39.89
CA LYS A 4 6.92 24.71 -39.19
C LYS A 4 7.62 24.51 -37.85
N ARG A 5 6.87 24.56 -36.74
CA ARG A 5 7.37 24.24 -35.38
C ARG A 5 7.62 22.74 -35.28
N LYS A 6 8.83 22.33 -34.88
CA LYS A 6 9.18 20.92 -34.61
C LYS A 6 8.39 20.41 -33.40
N LYS A 7 7.65 19.32 -33.57
CA LYS A 7 6.98 18.61 -32.47
C LYS A 7 8.06 17.93 -31.61
N LYS A 8 8.09 18.22 -30.30
CA LYS A 8 8.92 17.48 -29.35
C LYS A 8 8.37 16.06 -29.22
N SER A 9 9.22 15.05 -29.40
CA SER A 9 8.87 13.64 -29.20
C SER A 9 8.62 13.40 -27.70
N LEU A 10 7.48 12.81 -27.38
CA LEU A 10 7.10 12.48 -26.00
C LEU A 10 7.87 11.24 -25.47
N ASP A 11 8.54 10.48 -26.34
CA ASP A 11 9.28 9.25 -26.00
C ASP A 11 10.53 9.45 -25.14
N SER A 12 10.97 10.69 -24.92
CA SER A 12 12.11 11.00 -24.03
C SER A 12 11.70 11.57 -22.67
N ILE A 13 10.40 11.62 -22.38
CA ILE A 13 9.89 11.97 -21.04
C ILE A 13 9.90 10.70 -20.19
N ASN A 14 11.05 10.42 -19.58
CA ASN A 14 11.11 9.51 -18.45
C ASN A 14 10.66 10.29 -17.21
N GLN A 15 9.37 10.17 -16.86
CA GLN A 15 8.88 10.57 -15.54
C GLN A 15 9.43 9.60 -14.50
N THR A 16 10.69 9.79 -14.11
CA THR A 16 11.19 9.20 -12.87
C THR A 16 10.59 10.00 -11.73
N HIS A 17 9.52 9.50 -11.12
CA HIS A 17 8.95 10.09 -9.92
C HIS A 17 9.99 9.97 -8.80
N ALA A 18 10.79 11.03 -8.59
CA ALA A 18 11.84 11.08 -7.57
C ALA A 18 11.28 11.35 -6.15
N LYS A 19 10.00 11.08 -5.90
CA LYS A 19 9.43 11.18 -4.56
C LYS A 19 9.90 10.00 -3.75
N VAL A 20 10.98 10.21 -2.99
CA VAL A 20 11.39 9.27 -1.95
C VAL A 20 10.37 9.40 -0.83
N GLU A 21 9.46 8.44 -0.72
CA GLU A 21 8.48 8.37 0.37
C GLU A 21 9.23 8.06 1.68
N LYS A 22 9.73 9.12 2.34
CA LYS A 22 10.59 8.99 3.52
C LYS A 22 9.81 8.91 4.83
N LYS A 23 8.49 9.06 4.80
CA LYS A 23 7.66 9.12 6.01
C LYS A 23 6.40 8.30 5.77
N PHE A 24 6.31 7.18 6.48
CA PHE A 24 5.07 6.42 6.63
C PHE A 24 4.39 6.93 7.89
N GLU A 25 3.08 7.16 7.84
CA GLU A 25 2.32 7.52 9.05
C GLU A 25 1.99 6.26 9.83
N PRO A 26 2.14 6.27 11.17
CA PRO A 26 1.68 5.15 11.96
C PRO A 26 0.16 5.06 11.90
N THR A 27 -0.36 3.92 11.47
CA THR A 27 -1.80 3.72 11.28
C THR A 27 -2.47 3.06 12.48
N THR A 28 -1.70 2.39 13.34
CA THR A 28 -2.18 1.68 14.53
C THR A 28 -1.61 2.26 15.82
N LEU A 29 -2.33 2.09 16.94
CA LEU A 29 -1.87 2.53 18.26
C LEU A 29 -0.57 1.80 18.67
N ASP A 30 -0.47 0.52 18.34
CA ASP A 30 0.74 -0.28 18.62
C ASP A 30 1.96 0.25 17.87
N GLN A 31 1.78 0.73 16.62
CA GLN A 31 2.86 1.36 15.87
C GLN A 31 3.31 2.68 16.49
N ILE A 32 2.40 3.46 17.09
CA ILE A 32 2.74 4.67 17.86
C ILE A 32 3.55 4.31 19.10
N TRP A 33 3.30 3.12 19.67
CA TRP A 33 4.05 2.58 20.81
C TRP A 33 5.35 1.86 20.42
N GLY A 34 5.72 1.86 19.14
CA GLY A 34 6.98 1.31 18.66
C GLY A 34 6.92 -0.19 18.32
N ASP A 35 5.73 -0.74 18.10
CA ASP A 35 5.61 -2.03 17.43
C ASP A 35 5.96 -1.87 15.94
N ASP A 36 6.91 -2.68 15.48
CA ASP A 36 7.32 -2.74 14.08
C ASP A 36 6.25 -3.42 13.20
N GLY A 37 5.17 -3.95 13.80
CA GLY A 37 4.08 -4.66 13.11
C GLY A 37 4.33 -6.14 12.92
N ALA A 38 5.40 -6.65 13.53
CA ALA A 38 5.80 -8.05 13.52
C ALA A 38 5.13 -8.88 14.64
N SER A 39 4.38 -8.26 15.54
CA SER A 39 3.76 -8.91 16.70
C SER A 39 2.81 -10.06 16.34
N GLU A 40 1.96 -9.88 15.34
CA GLU A 40 0.92 -10.87 14.97
C GLU A 40 1.45 -12.03 14.09
N TYR A 41 2.32 -11.72 13.12
CA TYR A 41 2.77 -12.69 12.11
C TYR A 41 4.21 -13.17 12.31
N GLY A 42 5.00 -12.42 13.09
CA GLY A 42 6.43 -12.64 13.33
C GLY A 42 7.35 -12.11 12.23
N THR A 43 6.79 -11.73 11.06
CA THR A 43 7.54 -11.19 9.91
C THR A 43 6.69 -10.17 9.16
N LEU A 44 7.35 -9.28 8.40
CA LEU A 44 6.71 -8.34 7.46
C LEU A 44 7.03 -8.68 5.99
N ASP A 45 7.77 -9.76 5.77
CA ASP A 45 8.12 -10.24 4.44
C ASP A 45 7.18 -11.36 4.00
N TYR A 46 6.63 -11.20 2.80
CA TYR A 46 5.63 -12.10 2.24
C TYR A 46 6.18 -13.50 1.97
N GLN A 47 7.42 -13.61 1.47
CA GLN A 47 8.02 -14.91 1.14
C GLN A 47 8.29 -15.71 2.42
N SER A 48 8.88 -15.07 3.43
CA SER A 48 9.12 -15.71 4.73
C SER A 48 7.84 -16.22 5.39
N TYR A 49 6.73 -15.46 5.28
CA TYR A 49 5.45 -15.87 5.84
C TYR A 49 4.82 -17.02 5.05
N GLN A 50 4.93 -16.98 3.72
CA GLN A 50 4.44 -18.05 2.86
C GLN A 50 5.14 -19.38 3.17
N GLU A 51 6.46 -19.40 3.30
CA GLU A 51 7.22 -20.60 3.66
C GLU A 51 6.79 -21.16 5.02
N LYS A 52 6.65 -20.29 6.03
CA LYS A 52 6.16 -20.64 7.37
C LYS A 52 4.77 -21.29 7.32
N ILE A 53 3.85 -20.76 6.52
CA ILE A 53 2.49 -21.30 6.35
C ILE A 53 2.51 -22.65 5.62
N PHE A 54 3.41 -22.84 4.65
CA PHE A 54 3.55 -24.12 3.98
C PHE A 54 4.11 -25.22 4.88
N ASP A 55 4.99 -24.87 5.82
CA ASP A 55 5.59 -25.81 6.78
C ASP A 55 4.60 -26.25 7.88
N MET A 56 3.61 -25.39 8.22
CA MET A 56 2.61 -25.70 9.25
C MET A 56 1.72 -26.89 8.88
N ASN A 57 1.39 -27.71 9.89
CA ASN A 57 0.38 -28.75 9.75
C ASN A 57 -1.06 -28.13 9.73
N MET A 58 -2.08 -28.93 9.43
CA MET A 58 -3.46 -28.43 9.34
C MET A 58 -3.99 -27.88 10.68
N SER A 59 -3.70 -28.56 11.79
CA SER A 59 -4.13 -28.14 13.13
C SER A 59 -3.47 -26.82 13.55
N ASP A 60 -2.19 -26.65 13.22
CA ASP A 60 -1.41 -25.45 13.47
C ASP A 60 -1.92 -24.30 12.60
N LEU A 61 -2.28 -24.54 11.34
CA LEU A 61 -2.91 -23.54 10.48
C LEU A 61 -4.25 -23.07 11.05
N GLN A 62 -5.06 -23.98 11.57
CA GLN A 62 -6.33 -23.62 12.21
C GLN A 62 -6.11 -22.81 13.49
N ALA A 63 -5.17 -23.23 14.34
CA ALA A 63 -4.81 -22.51 15.55
C ALA A 63 -4.23 -21.12 15.25
N HIS A 64 -3.41 -21.01 14.20
CA HIS A 64 -2.87 -19.74 13.73
C HIS A 64 -3.96 -18.83 13.16
N ALA A 65 -4.88 -19.38 12.36
CA ALA A 65 -6.04 -18.64 11.88
C ALA A 65 -6.87 -18.08 13.04
N SER A 66 -7.13 -18.87 14.09
CA SER A 66 -7.81 -18.39 15.29
C SER A 66 -7.07 -17.28 16.02
N ARG A 67 -5.72 -17.34 16.08
CA ARG A 67 -4.90 -16.30 16.70
C ARG A 67 -4.97 -14.97 15.94
N VAL A 68 -4.98 -15.04 14.61
CA VAL A 68 -5.04 -13.87 13.71
C VAL A 68 -6.49 -13.38 13.53
N GLY A 69 -7.50 -14.08 14.07
CA GLY A 69 -8.91 -13.71 13.96
C GLY A 69 -9.58 -14.11 12.64
N ILE A 70 -9.00 -15.06 11.91
CA ILE A 70 -9.59 -15.66 10.70
C ILE A 70 -10.37 -16.90 11.10
N VAL A 71 -11.60 -17.03 10.58
CA VAL A 71 -12.43 -18.22 10.80
C VAL A 71 -11.75 -19.45 10.18
N PRO A 72 -11.44 -20.50 10.97
CA PRO A 72 -10.82 -21.71 10.46
C PRO A 72 -11.72 -22.43 9.44
N ILE A 73 -11.11 -23.00 8.40
CA ILE A 73 -11.78 -23.79 7.35
C ILE A 73 -11.01 -25.09 7.18
N ASP A 74 -11.69 -26.18 6.86
CA ASP A 74 -11.07 -27.50 6.71
C ASP A 74 -10.26 -27.66 5.42
N ASN A 75 -10.53 -26.85 4.40
CA ASN A 75 -9.76 -26.85 3.17
C ASN A 75 -8.45 -26.06 3.34
N ARG A 76 -7.32 -26.77 3.37
CA ARG A 76 -5.97 -26.19 3.52
C ARG A 76 -5.70 -25.08 2.52
N ASN A 77 -5.93 -25.30 1.23
CA ASN A 77 -5.60 -24.34 0.18
C ASN A 77 -6.39 -23.04 0.34
N MET A 78 -7.69 -23.15 0.68
CA MET A 78 -8.52 -21.97 0.92
C MET A 78 -8.10 -21.22 2.20
N LEU A 79 -7.68 -21.95 3.23
CA LEU A 79 -7.21 -21.37 4.47
C LEU A 79 -5.87 -20.64 4.28
N THR A 80 -4.94 -21.23 3.53
CA THR A 80 -3.65 -20.60 3.20
C THR A 80 -3.84 -19.34 2.36
N ASP A 81 -4.70 -19.37 1.35
CA ASP A 81 -4.98 -18.20 0.50
C ASP A 81 -5.59 -17.04 1.32
N ARG A 82 -6.48 -17.35 2.25
CA ARG A 82 -7.05 -16.34 3.16
C ARG A 82 -5.99 -15.75 4.10
N LEU A 83 -5.13 -16.60 4.68
CA LEU A 83 -4.05 -16.17 5.55
C LEU A 83 -3.06 -15.25 4.82
N LEU A 84 -2.68 -15.59 3.59
CA LEU A 84 -1.79 -14.76 2.76
C LEU A 84 -2.44 -13.44 2.37
N ARG A 85 -3.74 -13.43 2.07
CA ARG A 85 -4.48 -12.22 1.73
C ARG A 85 -4.60 -11.26 2.91
N GLU A 86 -4.95 -11.75 4.09
CA GLU A 86 -4.99 -10.91 5.29
C GLU A 86 -3.60 -10.39 5.67
N PHE A 87 -2.57 -11.21 5.54
CA PHE A 87 -1.18 -10.76 5.72
C PHE A 87 -0.81 -9.62 4.76
N SER A 88 -1.11 -9.76 3.47
CA SER A 88 -0.86 -8.70 2.48
C SER A 88 -1.59 -7.40 2.81
N LYS A 89 -2.83 -7.51 3.30
CA LYS A 89 -3.62 -6.38 3.76
C LYS A 89 -2.99 -5.71 4.98
N HIS A 90 -2.53 -6.48 5.96
CA HIS A 90 -1.81 -5.99 7.14
C HIS A 90 -0.54 -5.23 6.76
N VAL A 91 0.31 -5.81 5.92
CA VAL A 91 1.54 -5.15 5.44
C VAL A 91 1.22 -3.84 4.70
N SER A 92 0.15 -3.84 3.91
CA SER A 92 -0.30 -2.64 3.18
C SER A 92 -0.84 -1.56 4.12
N SER A 93 -1.55 -1.92 5.20
CA SER A 93 -2.02 -0.96 6.21
C SER A 93 -0.88 -0.39 7.05
N PHE A 94 0.18 -1.16 7.30
CA PHE A 94 1.36 -0.69 8.03
C PHE A 94 2.21 0.30 7.21
N ARG A 95 2.23 0.18 5.88
CA ARG A 95 3.00 1.04 4.98
C ARG A 95 2.12 2.08 4.30
N LYS A 96 1.32 2.82 5.07
CA LYS A 96 0.56 3.93 4.52
C LYS A 96 1.51 5.11 4.23
N PRO A 97 1.65 5.56 2.96
CA PRO A 97 2.37 6.79 2.67
C PRO A 97 1.74 7.94 3.45
N VAL A 98 2.55 8.88 3.95
CA VAL A 98 2.00 10.20 4.31
C VAL A 98 1.31 10.74 3.07
N GLU A 99 -0.02 10.88 3.13
CA GLU A 99 -0.70 11.72 2.16
C GLU A 99 -0.15 13.13 2.42
N ASP A 100 0.69 13.62 1.51
CA ASP A 100 0.72 15.07 1.31
C ASP A 100 -0.73 15.40 0.95
N LEU A 101 -1.49 15.86 1.96
CA LEU A 101 -2.62 16.76 1.74
C LEU A 101 -2.00 17.94 1.00
N GLY A 102 -1.81 17.76 -0.31
CA GLY A 102 -1.02 18.65 -1.13
C GLY A 102 -1.48 20.03 -0.78
N GLU A 103 -0.52 20.88 -0.34
CA GLU A 103 -0.79 22.23 0.15
C GLU A 103 -2.01 22.71 -0.60
N GLN A 104 -3.13 22.95 0.11
CA GLN A 104 -4.33 23.46 -0.54
C GLN A 104 -3.87 24.70 -1.27
N GLN A 105 -3.51 24.56 -2.56
CA GLN A 105 -3.02 25.66 -3.33
C GLN A 105 -4.24 26.54 -3.31
N ASN A 106 -4.12 27.67 -2.61
CA ASN A 106 -5.21 28.59 -2.45
C ASN A 106 -5.36 29.20 -3.84
N ILE A 107 -6.01 28.46 -4.74
CA ILE A 107 -6.06 28.77 -6.16
C ILE A 107 -6.76 30.13 -6.18
N PRO A 108 -6.04 31.21 -6.55
CA PRO A 108 -6.60 32.55 -6.49
C PRO A 108 -7.86 32.58 -7.35
N LYS A 109 -8.91 33.25 -6.85
CA LYS A 109 -10.25 33.25 -7.47
C LYS A 109 -10.21 33.47 -8.99
N LYS A 110 -9.32 34.33 -9.45
CA LYS A 110 -9.04 34.61 -10.87
C LYS A 110 -8.80 33.36 -11.72
N ILE A 111 -8.07 32.36 -11.22
CA ILE A 111 -7.81 31.11 -11.95
C ILE A 111 -9.07 30.25 -11.99
N LYS A 112 -9.88 30.24 -10.92
CA LYS A 112 -11.16 29.52 -10.90
C LYS A 112 -12.18 30.14 -11.88
N ASP A 113 -12.20 31.46 -11.97
CA ASP A 113 -13.08 32.19 -12.89
C ASP A 113 -12.71 31.91 -14.35
N ILE A 114 -11.42 31.95 -14.70
CA ILE A 114 -10.92 31.60 -16.04
C ILE A 114 -11.27 30.15 -16.43
N LEU A 115 -11.21 29.22 -15.48
CA LEU A 115 -11.58 27.82 -15.71
C LEU A 115 -13.10 27.63 -15.90
N ALA A 116 -13.92 28.49 -15.29
CA ALA A 116 -15.37 28.44 -15.38
C ALA A 116 -15.92 29.07 -16.66
N GLU A 117 -15.24 30.09 -17.19
CA GLU A 117 -15.66 30.85 -18.37
C GLU A 117 -15.43 30.10 -19.70
N GLY A 118 -14.57 29.07 -19.70
CA GLY A 118 -14.18 28.30 -20.88
C GLY A 118 -14.96 27.01 -21.15
N ARG A 119 -16.15 26.84 -20.56
CA ARG A 119 -16.99 25.62 -20.70
C ARG A 119 -18.21 25.85 -21.58
#